data_AF-A0A5E3WTH5-F1
#
_entry.id   AF-A0A5E3WTH5-F1
#
_cell.length_a   1.000
_cell.length_b   1.000
_cell.length_c   1.000
_cell.angle_alpha   90.00
_cell.angle_beta   90.00
_cell.angle_gamma   90.00
#
_symmetry.space_group_name_H-M   'P 1'
#
loop_
_entity.id
_entity.type
_entity.pdbx_description
1 polymer ?
#
loop_
_entity_poly.entity_id
_entity_poly.type
_entity_poly.pdbx_seq_one_letter_code
_entity_poly.pdbx_strand_id
1 'polypeptide(L)'
;MSNQRRNKPATESSMEPTRPAHEPSKTGFLHDLRTARWIIHPSSSFRLLLIPIILHLNWIYLVPLLTGSHPPSPFAPLLFISHPTPSPTGDNINDPRYSKGWLDLAFISYYIIVWSFIRQSVTIHICHPLAHRWGIHKPGKVNRFGEQGYSLLYWGAVGIWGVRVMSKLPTWWYDTSAFWIEYPHWQMIPELKVYYLLQAAYWVQQLLVLALRLEKPRVDYNELVAHHIVTVWLIGWSYGINLTMIGNAVYTSMDIPDAFFAFSKLLNYLDFKYAKNVSFLVFLCVWTYFRHYLNIVMLWSVYAEFDLMPETSKRWAPEDGVWMVWWMKWQVFAPLVLLQALNLFWYYLILRVLYRTITIGDADDVRSDDEGDEDLSKKEN
;
A
#
# COMPACT_ATOMS: atom_id res chain seq x y z
N MET A 1 31.22 67.81 -26.91
CA MET A 1 30.36 68.18 -25.75
C MET A 1 29.26 67.12 -25.65
N SER A 2 29.59 65.94 -25.14
CA SER A 2 29.28 65.45 -23.78
C SER A 2 27.78 65.43 -23.47
N ASN A 3 27.12 64.28 -23.71
CA ASN A 3 25.80 64.02 -23.17
C ASN A 3 25.93 62.99 -22.03
N GLN A 4 26.02 63.52 -20.81
CA GLN A 4 26.09 62.76 -19.57
C GLN A 4 24.79 61.97 -19.34
N ARG A 5 24.91 60.65 -19.20
CA ARG A 5 23.85 59.81 -18.66
C ARG A 5 23.64 60.17 -17.19
N ARG A 6 22.44 60.64 -16.85
CA ARG A 6 21.97 60.85 -15.47
C ARG A 6 21.85 59.49 -14.76
N ASN A 7 22.62 59.31 -13.70
CA ASN A 7 22.41 58.26 -12.70
C ASN A 7 21.05 58.47 -12.02
N LYS A 8 20.18 57.46 -12.04
CA LYS A 8 19.08 57.30 -11.08
C LYS A 8 19.56 56.38 -9.94
N PRO A 9 19.19 56.64 -8.68
CA PRO A 9 19.62 55.82 -7.55
C PRO A 9 18.90 54.47 -7.58
N ALA A 10 19.63 53.42 -7.20
CA ALA A 10 19.09 52.09 -7.00
C ALA A 10 18.02 52.13 -5.91
N THR A 11 16.77 51.86 -6.28
CA THR A 11 15.72 51.50 -5.34
C THR A 11 16.11 50.19 -4.67
N GLU A 12 16.29 50.24 -3.34
CA GLU A 12 16.43 49.09 -2.48
C GLU A 12 15.29 48.12 -2.75
N SER A 13 15.62 46.99 -3.38
CA SER A 13 14.73 45.84 -3.47
C SER A 13 14.51 45.35 -2.04
N SER A 14 13.30 45.54 -1.54
CA SER A 14 12.83 44.92 -0.31
C SER A 14 13.00 43.41 -0.47
N MET A 15 14.01 42.85 0.20
CA MET A 15 14.20 41.41 0.32
C MET A 15 12.95 40.84 0.99
N GLU A 16 12.06 40.32 0.17
CA GLU A 16 11.01 39.42 0.62
C GLU A 16 11.71 38.21 1.25
N PRO A 17 11.39 37.84 2.51
CA PRO A 17 12.10 36.77 3.18
C PRO A 17 11.84 35.48 2.42
N THR A 18 12.91 34.96 1.79
CA THR A 18 12.98 33.59 1.31
C THR A 18 12.47 32.68 2.41
N ARG A 19 11.34 32.00 2.16
CA ARG A 19 10.84 30.96 3.06
C ARG A 19 12.01 30.00 3.33
N PRO A 20 12.40 29.78 4.58
CA PRO A 20 13.53 28.91 4.86
C PRO A 20 13.19 27.51 4.36
N ALA A 21 14.11 26.95 3.59
CA ALA A 21 14.18 25.52 3.35
C ALA A 21 14.02 24.81 4.70
N HIS A 22 13.13 23.81 4.76
CA HIS A 22 12.78 23.02 5.94
C HIS A 22 13.94 22.87 6.93
N GLU A 23 14.04 23.79 7.89
CA GLU A 23 14.80 23.54 9.10
C GLU A 23 14.07 22.42 9.84
N PRO A 24 14.76 21.38 10.32
CA PRO A 24 14.16 20.46 11.27
C PRO A 24 13.91 21.26 12.56
N SER A 25 12.72 21.85 12.67
CA SER A 25 12.24 22.39 13.94
C SER A 25 12.45 21.28 14.96
N LYS A 26 13.11 21.59 16.08
CA LYS A 26 13.26 20.67 17.23
C LYS A 26 11.89 20.44 17.88
N THR A 27 10.95 19.88 17.13
CA THR A 27 9.63 19.51 17.62
C THR A 27 9.81 18.26 18.46
N GLY A 28 9.42 18.36 19.73
CA GLY A 28 9.49 17.24 20.65
C GLY A 28 8.57 16.11 20.20
N PHE A 29 8.84 14.89 20.68
CA PHE A 29 8.04 13.70 20.40
C PHE A 29 6.52 13.90 20.61
N LEU A 30 6.13 14.65 21.65
CA LEU A 30 4.72 14.94 21.94
C LEU A 30 4.06 15.81 20.85
N HIS A 31 4.81 16.73 20.25
CA HIS A 31 4.32 17.51 19.12
C HIS A 31 4.09 16.58 17.92
N ASP A 32 5.08 15.74 17.59
CA ASP A 32 4.97 14.81 16.48
C ASP A 32 3.80 13.83 16.65
N LEU A 33 3.54 13.39 17.88
CA LEU A 33 2.39 12.57 18.24
C LEU A 33 1.07 13.31 17.96
N ARG A 34 0.94 14.54 18.47
CA ARG A 34 -0.29 15.35 18.32
C ARG A 34 -0.57 15.74 16.87
N THR A 35 0.46 15.98 16.07
CA THR A 35 0.31 16.40 14.67
C THR A 35 0.41 15.24 13.68
N ALA A 36 0.42 13.99 14.16
CA ALA A 36 0.61 12.79 13.34
C ALA A 36 1.89 12.78 12.47
N ARG A 37 2.87 13.63 12.79
CA ARG A 37 4.15 13.72 12.06
C ARG A 37 5.05 12.51 12.32
N TRP A 38 4.76 11.73 13.36
CA TRP A 38 5.43 10.46 13.58
C TRP A 38 5.38 9.55 12.35
N ILE A 39 4.33 9.64 11.51
CA ILE A 39 4.20 8.86 10.26
C ILE A 39 5.33 9.16 9.25
N ILE A 40 5.85 10.38 9.26
CA ILE A 40 6.90 10.84 8.34
C ILE A 40 8.28 10.98 9.00
N HIS A 41 8.37 10.91 10.32
CA HIS A 41 9.63 11.00 11.06
C HIS A 41 10.05 9.64 11.62
N PRO A 42 11.15 9.03 11.14
CA PRO A 42 11.54 7.68 11.52
C PRO A 42 11.89 7.55 13.01
N SER A 43 12.49 8.58 13.62
CA SER A 43 12.83 8.57 15.06
C SER A 43 11.59 8.56 15.95
N SER A 44 10.54 9.30 15.59
CA SER A 44 9.27 9.35 16.32
C SER A 44 8.47 8.06 16.14
N SER A 45 8.41 7.51 14.91
CA SER A 45 7.86 6.17 14.68
C SER A 45 8.61 5.09 15.46
N PHE A 46 9.95 5.11 15.46
CA PHE A 46 10.77 4.13 16.19
C PHE A 46 10.49 4.15 17.70
N ARG A 47 10.33 5.33 18.30
CA ARG A 47 9.94 5.43 19.72
C ARG A 47 8.58 4.81 19.98
N LEU A 48 7.59 5.02 19.10
CA LEU A 48 6.27 4.41 19.22
C LEU A 48 6.31 2.88 19.09
N LEU A 49 7.15 2.35 18.19
CA LEU A 49 7.34 0.91 18.03
C LEU A 49 7.85 0.22 19.28
N LEU A 50 8.77 0.86 20.00
CA LEU A 50 9.34 0.28 21.21
C LEU A 50 8.34 0.17 22.35
N ILE A 51 7.28 0.98 22.39
CA ILE A 51 6.33 1.00 23.52
C ILE A 51 5.65 -0.36 23.71
N PRO A 52 4.93 -0.94 22.72
CA PRO A 52 4.31 -2.26 22.90
C PRO A 52 5.32 -3.38 23.14
N ILE A 53 6.50 -3.32 22.52
CA ILE A 53 7.56 -4.32 22.71
C ILE A 53 8.04 -4.30 24.17
N ILE A 54 8.38 -3.13 24.70
CA ILE A 54 8.85 -2.97 26.08
C ILE A 54 7.75 -3.38 27.05
N LEU A 55 6.50 -2.98 26.82
CA LEU A 55 5.36 -3.35 27.66
C LEU A 55 5.11 -4.87 27.66
N HIS A 56 5.22 -5.51 26.50
CA HIS A 56 5.09 -6.95 26.36
C HIS A 56 6.20 -7.71 27.11
N LEU A 57 7.46 -7.30 26.93
CA LEU A 57 8.60 -7.90 27.62
C LEU A 57 8.49 -7.70 29.14
N ASN A 58 8.17 -6.48 29.59
CA ASN A 58 7.93 -6.20 31.01
C ASN A 58 6.83 -7.09 31.58
N TRP A 59 5.73 -7.28 30.84
CA TRP A 59 4.66 -8.18 31.28
C TRP A 59 5.14 -9.62 31.44
N ILE A 60 5.81 -10.17 30.42
CA ILE A 60 6.27 -11.56 30.43
C ILE A 60 7.28 -11.83 31.55
N TYR A 61 8.15 -10.88 31.88
CA TYR A 61 9.19 -11.10 32.88
C TYR A 61 8.78 -10.68 34.31
N LEU A 62 8.08 -9.56 34.48
CA LEU A 62 7.75 -9.04 35.81
C LEU A 62 6.50 -9.70 36.41
N VAL A 63 5.48 -9.99 35.61
CA VAL A 63 4.21 -10.54 36.15
C VAL A 63 4.40 -11.94 36.74
N PRO A 64 5.15 -12.87 36.13
CA PRO A 64 5.44 -14.15 36.77
C PRO A 64 6.29 -14.01 38.04
N LEU A 65 7.21 -13.05 38.08
CA LEU A 65 8.00 -12.78 39.28
C LEU A 65 7.13 -12.31 40.45
N LEU A 66 6.08 -11.52 40.17
CA LEU A 66 5.18 -10.97 41.19
C LEU A 66 4.03 -11.90 41.58
N THR A 67 3.51 -12.71 40.64
CA THR A 67 2.28 -13.51 40.82
C THR A 67 2.54 -15.02 40.92
N GLY A 68 3.74 -15.49 40.57
CA GLY A 68 4.06 -16.92 40.47
C GLY A 68 3.37 -17.65 39.30
N SER A 69 2.66 -16.92 38.42
CA SER A 69 1.90 -17.48 37.30
C SER A 69 2.30 -16.83 35.97
N HIS A 70 2.08 -17.51 34.84
CA HIS A 70 2.38 -16.99 33.50
C HIS A 70 1.10 -16.60 32.74
N PRO A 71 0.42 -15.48 33.10
CA PRO A 71 -0.77 -15.05 32.38
C PRO A 71 -0.41 -14.54 30.97
N PRO A 72 -1.31 -14.69 29.98
CA PRO A 72 -1.09 -14.18 28.64
C PRO A 72 -0.91 -12.66 28.67
N SER A 73 0.01 -12.15 27.85
CA SER A 73 0.29 -10.71 27.81
C SER A 73 -0.85 -9.95 27.12
N PRO A 74 -1.40 -8.88 27.73
CA PRO A 74 -2.41 -8.04 27.10
C PRO A 74 -1.86 -7.25 25.91
N PHE A 75 -0.54 -7.17 25.76
CA PHE A 75 0.15 -6.52 24.64
C PHE A 75 0.50 -7.49 23.51
N ALA A 76 0.40 -8.81 23.73
CA ALA A 76 0.66 -9.80 22.69
C ALA A 76 -0.17 -9.58 21.42
N PRO A 77 -1.46 -9.19 21.49
CA PRO A 77 -2.26 -8.93 20.29
C PRO A 77 -1.76 -7.80 19.38
N LEU A 78 -0.94 -6.88 19.90
CA LEU A 78 -0.31 -5.84 19.08
C LEU A 78 0.83 -6.43 18.23
N LEU A 79 1.53 -7.44 18.77
CA LEU A 79 2.77 -7.98 18.19
C LEU A 79 2.53 -9.27 17.38
N PHE A 80 1.52 -10.06 17.74
CA PHE A 80 1.29 -11.39 17.19
C PHE A 80 -0.18 -11.56 16.75
N ILE A 81 -0.39 -12.42 15.76
CA ILE A 81 -1.73 -12.79 15.32
C ILE A 81 -2.50 -13.47 16.45
N SER A 82 -3.77 -13.10 16.60
CA SER A 82 -4.66 -13.59 17.66
C SER A 82 -5.65 -14.63 17.14
N HIS A 83 -6.41 -15.27 18.03
CA HIS A 83 -7.51 -16.20 17.69
C HIS A 83 -7.10 -17.52 17.02
N PRO A 84 -6.25 -18.35 17.66
CA PRO A 84 -6.02 -19.71 17.19
C PRO A 84 -7.30 -20.55 17.29
N THR A 85 -7.50 -21.45 16.34
CA THR A 85 -8.63 -22.40 16.28
C THR A 85 -8.13 -23.83 16.10
N PRO A 86 -8.87 -24.85 16.57
CA PRO A 86 -8.55 -26.24 16.30
C PRO A 86 -8.42 -26.53 14.79
N SER A 87 -7.60 -27.52 14.40
CA SER A 87 -7.47 -27.89 12.98
C SER A 87 -8.74 -28.62 12.50
N PRO A 88 -9.17 -28.41 11.24
CA PRO A 88 -10.28 -29.13 10.63
C PRO A 88 -10.10 -30.66 10.61
N THR A 89 -8.85 -31.14 10.68
CA THR A 89 -8.51 -32.58 10.65
C THR A 89 -8.35 -33.19 12.05
N GLY A 90 -8.78 -32.48 13.10
CA GLY A 90 -8.61 -32.85 14.52
C GLY A 90 -7.53 -32.00 15.20
N ASP A 91 -6.97 -32.46 16.31
CA ASP A 91 -5.88 -31.76 17.02
C ASP A 91 -4.50 -32.06 16.41
N ASN A 92 -4.37 -31.96 15.09
CA ASN A 92 -3.05 -32.01 14.47
C ASN A 92 -2.30 -30.71 14.78
N ILE A 93 -1.38 -30.77 15.74
CA ILE A 93 -0.55 -29.65 16.19
C ILE A 93 0.22 -28.99 15.02
N ASN A 94 0.45 -29.74 13.93
CA ASN A 94 1.20 -29.26 12.76
C ASN A 94 0.34 -28.47 11.74
N ASP A 95 -0.96 -28.30 11.96
CA ASP A 95 -1.85 -27.50 11.09
C ASP A 95 -2.56 -26.37 11.88
N PRO A 96 -1.83 -25.38 12.39
CA PRO A 96 -2.43 -24.28 13.14
C PRO A 96 -3.38 -23.46 12.26
N ARG A 97 -4.61 -23.26 12.72
CA ARG A 97 -5.60 -22.40 12.06
C ARG A 97 -5.93 -21.19 12.92
N TYR A 98 -6.36 -20.13 12.26
CA TYR A 98 -6.75 -18.89 12.91
C TYR A 98 -8.08 -18.40 12.38
N SER A 99 -8.94 -17.94 13.28
CA SER A 99 -10.15 -17.19 12.94
C SER A 99 -9.91 -15.68 13.03
N LYS A 100 -10.91 -14.90 12.66
CA LYS A 100 -10.91 -13.43 12.79
C LYS A 100 -11.42 -12.99 14.17
N GLY A 101 -11.01 -11.81 14.61
CA GLY A 101 -11.62 -11.15 15.77
C GLY A 101 -11.10 -9.74 16.02
N TRP A 102 -11.66 -9.08 17.03
CA TRP A 102 -11.39 -7.66 17.30
C TRP A 102 -9.95 -7.35 17.68
N LEU A 103 -9.21 -8.34 18.20
CA LEU A 103 -7.79 -8.19 18.49
C LEU A 103 -6.92 -8.01 17.23
N ASP A 104 -7.44 -8.38 16.06
CA ASP A 104 -6.76 -8.14 14.79
C ASP A 104 -6.68 -6.64 14.46
N LEU A 105 -7.60 -5.81 14.99
CA LEU A 105 -7.50 -4.34 14.89
C LEU A 105 -6.33 -3.79 15.71
N ALA A 106 -6.02 -4.39 16.86
CA ALA A 106 -4.85 -4.03 17.64
C ALA A 106 -3.57 -4.34 16.84
N PHE A 107 -3.48 -5.54 16.27
CA PHE A 107 -2.40 -5.91 15.36
C PHE A 107 -2.24 -4.90 14.21
N ILE A 108 -3.32 -4.59 13.48
CA ILE A 108 -3.31 -3.60 12.39
C ILE A 108 -2.80 -2.24 12.89
N SER A 109 -3.30 -1.76 14.03
CA SER A 109 -2.91 -0.45 14.59
C SER A 109 -1.41 -0.35 14.89
N TYR A 110 -0.81 -1.42 15.42
CA TYR A 110 0.62 -1.48 15.67
C TYR A 110 1.41 -1.52 14.36
N TYR A 111 0.97 -2.32 13.39
CA TYR A 111 1.69 -2.45 12.12
C TYR A 111 1.55 -1.23 11.20
N ILE A 112 0.58 -0.34 11.40
CA ILE A 112 0.59 1.01 10.78
C ILE A 112 1.84 1.80 11.20
N ILE A 113 2.24 1.69 12.47
CA ILE A 113 3.45 2.33 12.99
C ILE A 113 4.70 1.65 12.41
N VAL A 114 4.68 0.32 12.30
CA VAL A 114 5.78 -0.46 11.70
C VAL A 114 5.99 -0.04 10.26
N TRP A 115 4.92 0.04 9.46
CA TRP A 115 5.02 0.47 8.07
C TRP A 115 5.46 1.91 7.93
N SER A 116 5.02 2.81 8.80
CA SER A 116 5.49 4.20 8.83
C SER A 116 7.00 4.28 9.07
N PHE A 117 7.51 3.51 10.04
CA PHE A 117 8.95 3.43 10.32
C PHE A 117 9.73 2.84 9.15
N ILE A 118 9.31 1.68 8.63
CA ILE A 118 9.99 0.99 7.53
C ILE A 118 10.05 1.89 6.30
N ARG A 119 8.92 2.49 5.93
CA ARG A 119 8.82 3.39 4.78
C ARG A 119 9.83 4.53 4.86
N GLN A 120 9.80 5.30 5.94
CA GLN A 120 10.69 6.45 6.09
C GLN A 120 12.16 6.03 6.18
N SER A 121 12.44 4.94 6.89
CA SER A 121 13.81 4.43 7.03
C SER A 121 14.38 3.97 5.69
N VAL A 122 13.61 3.23 4.90
CA VAL A 122 14.02 2.77 3.57
C VAL A 122 14.20 3.97 2.63
N THR A 123 13.24 4.88 2.57
CA THR A 123 13.33 6.07 1.69
C THR A 123 14.55 6.93 2.03
N ILE A 124 14.76 7.27 3.30
CA ILE A 124 15.81 8.21 3.73
C ILE A 124 17.19 7.54 3.79
N HIS A 125 17.29 6.31 4.33
CA HIS A 125 18.59 5.67 4.59
C HIS A 125 19.06 4.74 3.47
N ILE A 126 18.16 4.30 2.57
CA ILE A 126 18.52 3.41 1.46
C ILE A 126 18.34 4.13 0.12
N CYS A 127 17.12 4.59 -0.19
CA CYS A 127 16.82 5.10 -1.52
C CYS A 127 17.48 6.47 -1.80
N HIS A 128 17.49 7.39 -0.85
CA HIS A 128 18.14 8.70 -1.04
C HIS A 128 19.67 8.56 -1.29
N PRO A 129 20.45 7.82 -0.48
CA PRO A 129 21.88 7.60 -0.78
C PRO A 129 22.12 6.94 -2.13
N LEU A 130 21.26 5.99 -2.52
CA LEU A 130 21.32 5.40 -3.86
C LEU A 130 21.05 6.45 -4.95
N ALA A 131 20.02 7.29 -4.81
CA ALA A 131 19.76 8.36 -5.77
C ALA A 131 20.99 9.27 -5.98
N HIS A 132 21.64 9.68 -4.89
CA HIS A 132 22.85 10.52 -4.95
C HIS A 132 24.04 9.79 -5.59
N ARG A 133 24.22 8.50 -5.30
CA ARG A 133 25.30 7.68 -5.90
C ARG A 133 25.13 7.54 -7.41
N TRP A 134 23.91 7.59 -7.89
CA TRP A 134 23.56 7.51 -9.31
C TRP A 134 23.41 8.89 -9.97
N GLY A 135 23.87 9.96 -9.31
CA GLY A 135 23.95 11.32 -9.88
C GLY A 135 22.66 12.14 -9.80
N ILE A 136 21.64 11.69 -9.07
CA ILE A 136 20.41 12.44 -8.85
C ILE A 136 20.60 13.35 -7.62
N HIS A 137 20.75 14.65 -7.86
CA HIS A 137 20.99 15.64 -6.79
C HIS A 137 19.82 16.60 -6.53
N LYS A 138 18.89 16.76 -7.48
CA LYS A 138 17.75 17.67 -7.31
C LYS A 138 16.82 17.13 -6.22
N PRO A 139 16.53 17.88 -5.13
CA PRO A 139 15.76 17.39 -3.99
C PRO A 139 14.41 16.77 -4.35
N GLY A 140 13.65 17.42 -5.26
CA GLY A 140 12.39 16.88 -5.75
C GLY A 140 12.55 15.53 -6.45
N LYS A 141 13.55 15.39 -7.33
CA LYS A 141 13.83 14.12 -8.02
C LYS A 141 14.32 13.03 -7.07
N VAL A 142 15.12 13.37 -6.06
CA VAL A 142 15.56 12.44 -5.01
C VAL A 142 14.37 11.87 -4.23
N ASN A 143 13.44 12.73 -3.81
CA ASN A 143 12.23 12.28 -3.09
C ASN A 143 11.37 11.35 -3.96
N ARG A 144 11.14 11.70 -5.23
CA ARG A 144 10.36 10.84 -6.15
C ARG A 144 11.04 9.51 -6.45
N PHE A 145 12.36 9.52 -6.63
CA PHE A 145 13.14 8.30 -6.72
C PHE A 145 12.99 7.46 -5.44
N GLY A 146 13.01 8.11 -4.27
CA GLY A 146 12.77 7.49 -2.97
C GLY A 146 11.40 6.83 -2.84
N GLU A 147 10.33 7.50 -3.28
CA GLU A 147 8.96 6.98 -3.30
C GLU A 147 8.85 5.73 -4.18
N GLN A 148 9.40 5.77 -5.39
CA GLN A 148 9.37 4.62 -6.32
C GLN A 148 10.29 3.49 -5.84
N GLY A 149 11.44 3.81 -5.24
CA GLY A 149 12.36 2.84 -4.65
C GLY A 149 11.72 2.06 -3.53
N TYR A 150 11.06 2.75 -2.59
CA TYR A 150 10.28 2.10 -1.55
C TYR A 150 9.12 1.27 -2.13
N SER A 151 8.39 1.83 -3.09
CA SER A 151 7.26 1.14 -3.73
C SER A 151 7.70 -0.17 -4.38
N LEU A 152 8.82 -0.17 -5.11
CA LEU A 152 9.37 -1.39 -5.72
C LEU A 152 9.70 -2.45 -4.66
N LEU A 153 10.36 -2.05 -3.57
CA LEU A 153 10.73 -2.98 -2.49
C LEU A 153 9.48 -3.56 -1.81
N TYR A 154 8.49 -2.72 -1.52
CA TYR A 154 7.26 -3.15 -0.89
C TYR A 154 6.46 -4.07 -1.82
N TRP A 155 6.04 -3.59 -3.00
CA TRP A 155 5.21 -4.33 -3.95
C TRP A 155 5.90 -5.61 -4.46
N GLY A 156 7.21 -5.57 -4.66
CA GLY A 156 7.99 -6.75 -5.02
C GLY A 156 7.94 -7.82 -3.93
N ALA A 157 8.14 -7.43 -2.67
CA ALA A 157 8.12 -8.36 -1.55
C ALA A 157 6.71 -8.92 -1.29
N VAL A 158 5.68 -8.06 -1.23
CA VAL A 158 4.30 -8.52 -0.96
C VAL A 158 3.68 -9.25 -2.15
N GLY A 159 4.07 -8.92 -3.39
CA GLY A 159 3.66 -9.66 -4.58
C GLY A 159 4.22 -11.09 -4.58
N ILE A 160 5.51 -11.27 -4.29
CA ILE A 160 6.12 -12.60 -4.12
C ILE A 160 5.44 -13.38 -2.98
N TRP A 161 5.19 -12.70 -1.86
CA TRP A 161 4.51 -13.33 -0.72
C TRP A 161 3.07 -13.73 -1.05
N GLY A 162 2.32 -12.89 -1.77
CA GLY A 162 0.95 -13.18 -2.21
C GLY A 162 0.87 -14.42 -3.11
N VAL A 163 1.79 -14.56 -4.07
CA VAL A 163 1.91 -15.77 -4.91
C VAL A 163 2.19 -17.00 -4.05
N ARG A 164 3.10 -16.90 -3.07
CA ARG A 164 3.40 -18.00 -2.14
C ARG A 164 2.21 -18.38 -1.25
N VAL A 165 1.44 -17.40 -0.78
CA VAL A 165 0.22 -17.66 -0.02
C VAL A 165 -0.79 -18.36 -0.92
N MET A 166 -1.00 -17.86 -2.13
CA MET A 166 -1.91 -18.45 -3.10
C MET A 166 -1.56 -19.90 -3.43
N SER A 167 -0.27 -20.24 -3.56
CA SER A 167 0.17 -21.61 -3.86
C SER A 167 -0.13 -22.62 -2.75
N LYS A 168 -0.51 -22.15 -1.56
CA LYS A 168 -0.92 -22.98 -0.41
C LYS A 168 -2.43 -23.04 -0.24
N LEU A 169 -3.18 -22.37 -1.12
CA LEU A 169 -4.63 -22.31 -1.11
C LEU A 169 -5.19 -23.09 -2.30
N PRO A 170 -6.43 -23.58 -2.23
CA PRO A 170 -7.08 -24.25 -3.35
C PRO A 170 -7.29 -23.33 -4.57
N THR A 171 -7.09 -22.02 -4.41
CA THR A 171 -7.24 -21.01 -5.45
C THR A 171 -6.03 -20.92 -6.41
N TRP A 172 -5.06 -21.82 -6.33
CA TRP A 172 -3.88 -21.80 -7.21
C TRP A 172 -4.21 -22.35 -8.61
N TRP A 173 -3.97 -21.68 -9.74
CA TRP A 173 -3.63 -20.28 -9.98
C TRP A 173 -4.89 -19.57 -10.49
N TYR A 174 -5.51 -18.74 -9.64
CA TYR A 174 -6.84 -18.15 -9.87
C TYR A 174 -7.90 -19.20 -10.23
N ASP A 175 -7.86 -20.38 -9.59
CA ASP A 175 -9.01 -21.28 -9.62
C ASP A 175 -10.13 -20.65 -8.78
N THR A 176 -11.05 -20.01 -9.48
CA THR A 176 -12.08 -19.19 -8.87
C THR A 176 -13.25 -19.99 -8.31
N SER A 177 -13.38 -21.26 -8.71
CA SER A 177 -14.41 -22.15 -8.16
C SER A 177 -14.20 -22.35 -6.64
N ALA A 178 -12.93 -22.42 -6.23
CA ALA A 178 -12.52 -22.52 -4.83
C ALA A 178 -12.86 -21.28 -3.99
N PHE A 179 -13.27 -20.16 -4.60
CA PHE A 179 -13.79 -19.02 -3.83
C PHE A 179 -15.12 -19.31 -3.15
N TRP A 180 -15.87 -20.32 -3.63
CA TRP A 180 -17.26 -20.55 -3.24
C TRP A 180 -17.52 -21.93 -2.64
N ILE A 181 -16.90 -23.00 -3.17
CA ILE A 181 -17.23 -24.40 -2.84
C ILE A 181 -17.23 -24.71 -1.33
N GLU A 182 -16.27 -24.14 -0.58
CA GLU A 182 -16.13 -24.37 0.86
C GLU A 182 -16.46 -23.11 1.70
N TYR A 183 -17.14 -22.14 1.10
CA TYR A 183 -17.54 -20.93 1.83
C TYR A 183 -18.52 -21.30 2.97
N PRO A 184 -18.35 -20.76 4.20
CA PRO A 184 -17.39 -19.72 4.61
C PRO A 184 -15.99 -20.23 5.02
N HIS A 185 -14.95 -19.57 4.51
CA HIS A 185 -13.54 -19.87 4.82
C HIS A 185 -13.06 -19.20 6.13
N TRP A 186 -13.69 -19.50 7.27
CA TRP A 186 -13.36 -18.85 8.55
C TRP A 186 -12.03 -19.30 9.17
N GLN A 187 -11.50 -20.46 8.78
CA GLN A 187 -10.29 -21.09 9.32
C GLN A 187 -9.11 -20.81 8.38
N MET A 188 -8.40 -19.72 8.62
CA MET A 188 -7.26 -19.31 7.80
C MET A 188 -5.98 -20.04 8.21
N ILE A 189 -5.15 -20.39 7.22
CA ILE A 189 -3.75 -20.72 7.50
C ILE A 189 -3.03 -19.49 8.09
N PRO A 190 -2.01 -19.68 8.94
CA PRO A 190 -1.37 -18.56 9.64
C PRO A 190 -0.75 -17.56 8.67
N GLU A 191 -0.12 -18.06 7.61
CA GLU A 191 0.54 -17.22 6.61
C GLU A 191 -0.45 -16.32 5.85
N LEU A 192 -1.63 -16.84 5.49
CA LEU A 192 -2.70 -16.04 4.90
C LEU A 192 -3.15 -14.95 5.86
N LYS A 193 -3.38 -15.29 7.14
CA LYS A 193 -3.83 -14.30 8.13
C LYS A 193 -2.81 -13.18 8.32
N VAL A 194 -1.53 -13.52 8.53
CA VAL A 194 -0.46 -12.52 8.68
C VAL A 194 -0.36 -11.65 7.43
N TYR A 195 -0.30 -12.26 6.24
CA TYR A 195 -0.24 -11.55 4.97
C TYR A 195 -1.40 -10.56 4.83
N TYR A 196 -2.63 -11.00 5.11
CA TYR A 196 -3.84 -10.19 4.98
C TYR A 196 -3.84 -8.99 5.94
N LEU A 197 -3.49 -9.20 7.20
CA LEU A 197 -3.48 -8.15 8.22
C LEU A 197 -2.35 -7.14 8.01
N LEU A 198 -1.17 -7.58 7.55
CA LEU A 198 -0.07 -6.68 7.24
C LEU A 198 -0.35 -5.82 6.01
N GLN A 199 -0.95 -6.40 4.96
CA GLN A 199 -1.47 -5.66 3.82
C GLN A 199 -2.50 -4.62 4.25
N ALA A 200 -3.48 -5.02 5.08
CA ALA A 200 -4.50 -4.12 5.60
C ALA A 200 -3.86 -2.94 6.37
N ALA A 201 -2.89 -3.21 7.25
CA ALA A 201 -2.15 -2.19 7.97
C ALA A 201 -1.41 -1.21 7.05
N TYR A 202 -0.79 -1.71 5.98
CA TYR A 202 -0.13 -0.87 4.98
C TYR A 202 -1.12 0.03 4.24
N TRP A 203 -2.24 -0.51 3.78
CA TRP A 203 -3.25 0.26 3.05
C TRP A 203 -3.91 1.34 3.92
N VAL A 204 -4.16 1.05 5.20
CA VAL A 204 -4.61 2.06 6.16
C VAL A 204 -3.52 3.10 6.39
N GLN A 205 -2.26 2.70 6.51
CA GLN A 205 -1.13 3.63 6.64
C GLN A 205 -1.02 4.58 5.44
N GLN A 206 -1.17 4.07 4.20
CA GLN A 206 -1.17 4.89 2.99
C GLN A 206 -2.38 5.85 2.93
N LEU A 207 -3.57 5.38 3.32
CA LEU A 207 -4.74 6.24 3.43
C LEU A 207 -4.50 7.38 4.42
N LEU A 208 -3.88 7.13 5.58
CA LEU A 208 -3.54 8.17 6.56
C LEU A 208 -2.57 9.21 5.99
N VAL A 209 -1.53 8.78 5.27
CA VAL A 209 -0.58 9.70 4.61
C VAL A 209 -1.31 10.62 3.63
N LEU A 210 -2.20 10.08 2.81
CA LEU A 210 -2.95 10.82 1.80
C LEU A 210 -4.02 11.74 2.41
N ALA A 211 -4.78 11.25 3.39
CA ALA A 211 -5.88 11.98 4.03
C ALA A 211 -5.37 13.15 4.89
N LEU A 212 -4.25 12.95 5.59
CA LEU A 212 -3.60 13.98 6.40
C LEU A 212 -2.72 14.93 5.56
N ARG A 213 -2.64 14.73 4.24
CA ARG A 213 -1.81 15.51 3.30
C ARG A 213 -0.37 15.65 3.78
N LEU A 214 0.20 14.55 4.27
CA LEU A 214 1.59 14.51 4.71
C LEU A 214 2.57 14.55 3.52
N GLU A 215 2.05 14.32 2.31
CA GLU A 215 2.77 14.40 1.04
C GLU A 215 2.13 15.41 0.09
N LYS A 216 2.94 15.94 -0.85
CA LYS A 216 2.46 16.85 -1.89
C LYS A 216 1.37 16.14 -2.71
N PRO A 217 0.16 16.70 -2.84
CA PRO A 217 -0.89 16.10 -3.65
C PRO A 217 -0.43 15.89 -5.09
N ARG A 218 -0.79 14.72 -5.65
CA ARG A 218 -0.60 14.41 -7.07
C ARG A 218 -1.72 15.03 -7.90
N VAL A 219 -1.52 15.12 -9.22
CA VAL A 219 -2.52 15.67 -10.16
C VAL A 219 -3.83 14.85 -10.14
N ASP A 220 -3.73 13.54 -9.92
CA ASP A 220 -4.85 12.59 -9.78
C ASP A 220 -5.25 12.34 -8.32
N TYR A 221 -5.14 13.35 -7.45
CA TYR A 221 -5.36 13.21 -6.01
C TYR A 221 -6.77 12.70 -5.67
N ASN A 222 -7.81 13.21 -6.33
CA ASN A 222 -9.19 12.86 -6.01
C ASN A 222 -9.49 11.39 -6.36
N GLU A 223 -9.03 10.96 -7.54
CA GLU A 223 -9.14 9.57 -8.02
C GLU A 223 -8.35 8.63 -7.11
N LEU A 224 -7.16 9.05 -6.67
CA LEU A 224 -6.33 8.28 -5.74
C LEU A 224 -6.99 8.15 -4.36
N VAL A 225 -7.61 9.20 -3.83
CA VAL A 225 -8.35 9.15 -2.56
C VAL A 225 -9.58 8.25 -2.68
N ALA A 226 -10.37 8.39 -3.75
CA ALA A 226 -11.52 7.53 -4.00
C ALA A 226 -11.10 6.06 -4.08
N HIS A 227 -10.00 5.76 -4.78
CA HIS A 227 -9.41 4.43 -4.83
C HIS A 227 -9.07 3.91 -3.43
N HIS A 228 -8.38 4.69 -2.59
CA HIS A 228 -8.00 4.22 -1.24
C HIS A 228 -9.21 3.93 -0.34
N ILE A 229 -10.27 4.73 -0.45
CA ILE A 229 -11.52 4.48 0.28
C ILE A 229 -12.12 3.13 -0.15
N VAL A 230 -12.22 2.90 -1.47
CA VAL A 230 -12.74 1.64 -2.02
C VAL A 230 -11.85 0.46 -1.65
N THR A 231 -10.54 0.61 -1.69
CA THR A 231 -9.57 -0.43 -1.34
C THR A 231 -9.67 -0.81 0.13
N VAL A 232 -9.65 0.16 1.06
CA VAL A 232 -9.80 -0.14 2.50
C VAL A 232 -11.17 -0.75 2.81
N TRP A 233 -12.23 -0.30 2.12
CA TRP A 233 -13.56 -0.91 2.23
C TRP A 233 -13.54 -2.36 1.74
N LEU A 234 -12.93 -2.65 0.58
CA LEU A 234 -12.82 -3.98 -0.01
C LEU A 234 -12.09 -4.93 0.93
N ILE A 235 -10.95 -4.49 1.48
CA ILE A 235 -10.12 -5.25 2.43
C ILE A 235 -10.88 -5.53 3.72
N GLY A 236 -11.59 -4.54 4.26
CA GLY A 236 -12.37 -4.68 5.48
C GLY A 236 -13.53 -5.66 5.31
N TRP A 237 -14.29 -5.53 4.23
CA TRP A 237 -15.43 -6.39 3.94
C TRP A 237 -15.02 -7.80 3.58
N SER A 238 -14.00 -8.00 2.74
CA SER A 238 -13.52 -9.33 2.38
C SER A 238 -13.05 -10.12 3.62
N TYR A 239 -12.35 -9.47 4.55
CA TYR A 239 -11.97 -10.06 5.83
C TYR A 239 -13.19 -10.32 6.71
N GLY A 240 -14.08 -9.32 6.80
CA GLY A 240 -15.29 -9.35 7.61
C GLY A 240 -16.28 -10.45 7.21
N ILE A 241 -16.40 -10.78 5.94
CA ILE A 241 -17.39 -11.76 5.43
C ILE A 241 -16.77 -13.07 4.93
N ASN A 242 -15.51 -13.37 5.32
CA ASN A 242 -14.81 -14.63 5.00
C ASN A 242 -14.49 -14.84 3.50
N LEU A 243 -14.22 -13.76 2.77
CA LEU A 243 -13.77 -13.78 1.37
C LEU A 243 -12.26 -13.46 1.24
N THR A 244 -11.45 -13.91 2.20
CA THR A 244 -10.00 -13.68 2.22
C THR A 244 -9.28 -14.33 1.03
N MET A 245 -9.82 -15.42 0.47
CA MET A 245 -9.33 -16.06 -0.74
C MET A 245 -9.47 -15.16 -1.99
N ILE A 246 -10.65 -14.56 -2.20
CA ILE A 246 -10.85 -13.53 -3.25
C ILE A 246 -9.93 -12.34 -2.97
N GLY A 247 -9.85 -11.91 -1.70
CA GLY A 247 -8.98 -10.82 -1.29
C GLY A 247 -7.50 -11.07 -1.63
N ASN A 248 -7.00 -12.29 -1.43
CA ASN A 248 -5.63 -12.66 -1.78
C ASN A 248 -5.39 -12.62 -3.30
N ALA A 249 -6.36 -13.08 -4.09
CA ALA A 249 -6.33 -13.00 -5.54
C ALA A 249 -6.31 -11.53 -6.03
N VAL A 250 -7.15 -10.68 -5.44
CA VAL A 250 -7.16 -9.24 -5.72
C VAL A 250 -5.83 -8.60 -5.33
N TYR A 251 -5.30 -8.82 -4.11
CA TYR A 251 -3.99 -8.28 -3.72
C TYR A 251 -2.88 -8.68 -4.70
N THR A 252 -2.78 -9.97 -5.02
CA THR A 252 -1.75 -10.47 -5.94
C THR A 252 -1.88 -9.84 -7.33
N SER A 253 -3.11 -9.65 -7.83
CA SER A 253 -3.39 -8.97 -9.09
C SER A 253 -3.03 -7.48 -9.09
N MET A 254 -3.05 -6.83 -7.92
CA MET A 254 -2.72 -5.42 -7.79
C MET A 254 -1.21 -5.23 -7.63
N ASP A 255 -0.60 -5.94 -6.68
CA ASP A 255 0.76 -5.70 -6.22
C ASP A 255 1.82 -6.01 -7.29
N ILE A 256 1.64 -7.09 -8.06
CA ILE A 256 2.64 -7.50 -9.07
C ILE A 256 2.83 -6.41 -10.13
N PRO A 257 1.79 -5.93 -10.85
CA PRO A 257 1.92 -4.80 -11.77
C PRO A 257 2.56 -3.55 -11.16
N ASP A 258 2.27 -3.23 -9.88
CA ASP A 258 2.79 -2.03 -9.22
C ASP A 258 4.30 -2.12 -8.96
N ALA A 259 4.83 -3.33 -8.73
CA ALA A 259 6.28 -3.55 -8.69
C ALA A 259 6.93 -3.26 -10.06
N PHE A 260 6.34 -3.74 -11.15
CA PHE A 260 6.84 -3.47 -12.51
C PHE A 260 6.71 -2.00 -12.89
N PHE A 261 5.64 -1.33 -12.46
CA PHE A 261 5.46 0.11 -12.64
C PHE A 261 6.57 0.90 -11.94
N ALA A 262 6.78 0.63 -10.65
CA ALA A 262 7.81 1.30 -9.85
C ALA A 262 9.21 1.07 -10.43
N PHE A 263 9.50 -0.17 -10.87
CA PHE A 263 10.76 -0.49 -11.54
C PHE A 263 10.95 0.31 -12.85
N SER A 264 9.92 0.41 -13.68
CA SER A 264 9.98 1.19 -14.92
C SER A 264 10.22 2.67 -14.66
N LYS A 265 9.58 3.25 -13.64
CA LYS A 265 9.81 4.65 -13.23
C LYS A 265 11.21 4.88 -12.68
N LEU A 266 11.78 3.93 -11.93
CA LEU A 266 13.17 4.02 -11.46
C LEU A 266 14.16 4.05 -12.63
N LEU A 267 13.98 3.18 -13.62
CA LEU A 267 14.81 3.19 -14.84
C LEU A 267 14.67 4.51 -15.61
N ASN A 268 13.49 5.11 -15.61
CA ASN A 268 13.29 6.44 -16.17
C ASN A 268 14.10 7.52 -15.44
N TYR A 269 14.08 7.53 -14.10
CA TYR A 269 14.87 8.50 -13.33
C TYR A 269 16.39 8.34 -13.50
N LEU A 270 16.85 7.14 -13.84
CA LEU A 270 18.25 6.83 -14.12
C LEU A 270 18.67 7.10 -15.58
N ASP A 271 17.75 7.57 -16.43
CA ASP A 271 17.96 7.83 -17.87
C ASP A 271 18.49 6.60 -18.65
N PHE A 272 18.06 5.40 -18.26
CA PHE A 272 18.44 4.15 -18.93
C PHE A 272 17.55 3.88 -20.14
N LYS A 273 17.75 4.62 -21.24
CA LYS A 273 16.88 4.65 -22.43
C LYS A 273 16.37 3.29 -22.92
N TYR A 274 17.27 2.34 -23.21
CA TYR A 274 16.88 1.01 -23.70
C TYR A 274 16.15 0.19 -22.62
N ALA A 275 16.68 0.16 -21.39
CA ALA A 275 16.08 -0.61 -20.30
C ALA A 275 14.71 -0.06 -19.89
N LYS A 276 14.53 1.27 -19.86
CA LYS A 276 13.26 1.96 -19.65
C LYS A 276 12.20 1.46 -20.63
N ASN A 277 12.49 1.49 -21.94
CA ASN A 277 11.52 1.10 -22.96
C ASN A 277 11.12 -0.39 -22.87
N VAL A 278 12.10 -1.27 -22.68
CA VAL A 278 11.84 -2.71 -22.48
C VAL A 278 11.02 -2.93 -21.21
N SER A 279 11.40 -2.32 -20.10
CA SER A 279 10.66 -2.44 -18.83
C SER A 279 9.23 -1.92 -18.92
N PHE A 280 9.00 -0.84 -19.67
CA PHE A 280 7.69 -0.26 -19.87
C PHE A 280 6.77 -1.20 -20.67
N LEU A 281 7.30 -1.85 -21.70
CA LEU A 281 6.54 -2.84 -22.46
C LEU A 281 6.22 -4.10 -21.63
N VAL A 282 7.19 -4.58 -20.84
CA VAL A 282 6.95 -5.69 -19.90
C VAL A 282 5.89 -5.31 -18.88
N PHE A 283 6.00 -4.11 -18.30
CA PHE A 283 5.00 -3.55 -17.38
C PHE A 283 3.61 -3.53 -18.02
N LEU A 284 3.48 -3.08 -19.27
CA LEU A 284 2.19 -3.04 -19.98
C LEU A 284 1.57 -4.44 -20.12
N CYS A 285 2.37 -5.44 -20.51
CA CYS A 285 1.90 -6.83 -20.63
C CYS A 285 1.44 -7.38 -19.27
N VAL A 286 2.24 -7.15 -18.22
CA VAL A 286 1.92 -7.57 -16.85
C VAL A 286 0.66 -6.88 -16.34
N TRP A 287 0.52 -5.57 -16.55
CA TRP A 287 -0.66 -4.80 -16.20
C TRP A 287 -1.91 -5.37 -16.87
N THR A 288 -1.87 -5.59 -18.18
CA THR A 288 -3.01 -6.11 -18.93
C THR A 288 -3.45 -7.49 -18.42
N TYR A 289 -2.50 -8.37 -18.14
CA TYR A 289 -2.81 -9.71 -17.63
C TYR A 289 -3.41 -9.66 -16.22
N PHE A 290 -2.73 -9.01 -15.26
CA PHE A 290 -3.16 -9.03 -13.86
C PHE A 290 -4.31 -8.06 -13.55
N ARG A 291 -4.30 -6.83 -14.09
CA ARG A 291 -5.32 -5.82 -13.78
C ARG A 291 -6.59 -6.00 -14.60
N HIS A 292 -6.54 -6.61 -15.78
CA HIS A 292 -7.72 -6.74 -16.66
C HIS A 292 -8.15 -8.19 -16.85
N TYR A 293 -7.29 -9.05 -17.39
CA TYR A 293 -7.70 -10.43 -17.65
C TYR A 293 -8.10 -11.17 -16.35
N LEU A 294 -7.23 -11.17 -15.33
CA LEU A 294 -7.53 -11.83 -14.06
C LEU A 294 -8.67 -11.14 -13.29
N ASN A 295 -8.84 -9.82 -13.43
CA ASN A 295 -9.99 -9.13 -12.85
C ASN A 295 -11.32 -9.55 -13.52
N ILE A 296 -11.35 -9.70 -14.84
CA ILE A 296 -12.51 -10.24 -15.57
C ILE A 296 -12.80 -11.68 -15.15
N VAL A 297 -11.77 -12.51 -14.94
CA VAL A 297 -11.94 -13.88 -14.41
C VAL A 297 -12.59 -13.86 -13.02
N MET A 298 -12.16 -12.97 -12.12
CA MET A 298 -12.80 -12.81 -10.79
C MET A 298 -14.24 -12.29 -10.89
N LEU A 299 -14.52 -11.34 -11.79
CA LEU A 299 -15.88 -10.85 -12.05
C LEU A 299 -16.78 -11.95 -12.59
N TRP A 300 -16.27 -12.77 -13.51
CA TRP A 300 -16.97 -13.94 -14.02
C TRP A 300 -17.30 -14.91 -12.89
N SER A 301 -16.36 -15.19 -11.99
CA SER A 301 -16.60 -16.05 -10.84
C SER A 301 -17.74 -15.54 -9.95
N VAL A 302 -17.74 -14.25 -9.60
CA VAL A 302 -18.85 -13.67 -8.81
C VAL A 302 -20.18 -13.73 -9.58
N TYR A 303 -20.16 -13.62 -10.90
CA TYR A 303 -21.38 -13.68 -11.71
C TYR A 303 -21.91 -15.11 -11.94
N ALA A 304 -21.03 -16.07 -12.22
CA ALA A 304 -21.39 -17.41 -12.69
C ALA A 304 -21.20 -18.51 -11.63
N GLU A 305 -20.25 -18.33 -10.70
CA GLU A 305 -19.82 -19.35 -9.74
C GLU A 305 -20.29 -19.08 -8.31
N PHE A 306 -20.88 -17.90 -8.04
CA PHE A 306 -21.41 -17.54 -6.72
C PHE A 306 -22.29 -18.64 -6.11
N ASP A 307 -23.14 -19.28 -6.93
CA ASP A 307 -24.06 -20.31 -6.45
C ASP A 307 -23.42 -21.70 -6.21
N LEU A 308 -22.11 -21.87 -6.45
CA LEU A 308 -21.36 -23.08 -6.09
C LEU A 308 -21.22 -23.25 -4.57
N MET A 309 -21.48 -22.21 -3.79
CA MET A 309 -21.45 -22.31 -2.34
C MET A 309 -22.50 -23.26 -1.78
N PRO A 310 -22.25 -23.90 -0.62
CA PRO A 310 -23.23 -24.78 0.02
C PRO A 310 -24.55 -24.06 0.30
N GLU A 311 -25.69 -24.75 0.14
CA GLU A 311 -27.02 -24.19 0.44
C GLU A 311 -27.15 -23.71 1.90
N THR A 312 -26.46 -24.36 2.83
CA THR A 312 -26.36 -23.96 4.25
C THR A 312 -25.69 -22.60 4.45
N SER A 313 -24.90 -22.15 3.47
CA SER A 313 -24.18 -20.88 3.44
C SER A 313 -24.95 -19.76 2.72
N LYS A 314 -26.08 -20.06 2.07
CA LYS A 314 -26.90 -19.08 1.32
C LYS A 314 -27.90 -18.35 2.22
N ARG A 315 -27.46 -17.87 3.39
CA ARG A 315 -28.30 -17.20 4.39
C ARG A 315 -27.56 -16.06 5.08
N TRP A 316 -28.32 -15.18 5.74
CA TRP A 316 -27.76 -14.10 6.54
C TRP A 316 -27.67 -14.53 8.01
N ALA A 317 -26.54 -15.09 8.41
CA ALA A 317 -26.29 -15.52 9.79
C ALA A 317 -24.85 -15.19 10.20
N PRO A 318 -24.57 -13.91 10.55
CA PRO A 318 -23.24 -13.45 10.94
C PRO A 318 -22.63 -14.23 12.12
N GLU A 319 -23.47 -14.72 13.05
CA GLU A 319 -23.05 -15.52 14.21
C GLU A 319 -22.36 -16.83 13.79
N ASP A 320 -22.82 -17.44 12.70
CA ASP A 320 -22.23 -18.65 12.11
C ASP A 320 -21.12 -18.32 11.10
N GLY A 321 -20.78 -17.03 10.92
CA GLY A 321 -19.83 -16.58 9.91
C GLY A 321 -20.35 -16.66 8.47
N VAL A 322 -21.67 -16.76 8.29
CA VAL A 322 -22.32 -16.90 6.98
C VAL A 322 -23.02 -15.60 6.59
N TRP A 323 -22.73 -15.11 5.38
CA TRP A 323 -23.21 -13.79 4.93
C TRP A 323 -23.96 -13.84 3.58
N MET A 324 -23.86 -14.91 2.81
CA MET A 324 -24.08 -14.90 1.36
C MET A 324 -25.54 -15.12 0.92
N VAL A 325 -26.41 -14.16 1.22
CA VAL A 325 -27.74 -14.07 0.61
C VAL A 325 -27.68 -13.61 -0.85
N TRP A 326 -28.74 -13.84 -1.63
CA TRP A 326 -28.76 -13.58 -3.09
C TRP A 326 -28.30 -12.17 -3.50
N TRP A 327 -28.59 -11.14 -2.70
CA TRP A 327 -28.18 -9.75 -3.00
C TRP A 327 -26.72 -9.46 -2.68
N MET A 328 -26.05 -10.30 -1.88
CA MET A 328 -24.62 -10.16 -1.59
C MET A 328 -23.74 -10.40 -2.81
N LYS A 329 -24.23 -11.16 -3.79
CA LYS A 329 -23.61 -11.29 -5.10
C LYS A 329 -23.26 -9.92 -5.69
N TRP A 330 -24.20 -8.99 -5.64
CA TRP A 330 -24.01 -7.63 -6.17
C TRP A 330 -23.14 -6.75 -5.28
N GLN A 331 -23.13 -6.98 -3.96
CA GLN A 331 -22.20 -6.29 -3.06
C GLN A 331 -20.75 -6.72 -3.25
N VAL A 332 -20.49 -7.96 -3.67
CA VAL A 332 -19.14 -8.41 -4.05
C VAL A 332 -18.80 -7.96 -5.48
N PHE A 333 -19.78 -7.99 -6.40
CA PHE A 333 -19.57 -7.67 -7.81
C PHE A 333 -19.29 -6.18 -8.07
N ALA A 334 -20.11 -5.28 -7.50
CA ALA A 334 -20.02 -3.85 -7.82
C ALA A 334 -18.65 -3.20 -7.46
N PRO A 335 -18.03 -3.49 -6.31
CA PRO A 335 -16.70 -3.01 -5.97
C PRO A 335 -15.60 -3.53 -6.90
N LEU A 336 -15.70 -4.78 -7.39
CA LEU A 336 -14.76 -5.31 -8.38
C LEU A 336 -14.92 -4.63 -9.74
N VAL A 337 -16.15 -4.30 -10.15
CA VAL A 337 -16.41 -3.50 -11.35
C VAL A 337 -15.83 -2.09 -11.20
N LEU A 338 -16.01 -1.46 -10.04
CA LEU A 338 -15.43 -0.15 -9.76
C LEU A 338 -13.89 -0.19 -9.81
N LEU A 339 -13.29 -1.25 -9.27
CA LEU A 339 -11.85 -1.49 -9.34
C LEU A 339 -11.39 -1.67 -10.81
N GLN A 340 -12.14 -2.41 -11.62
CA GLN A 340 -11.87 -2.54 -13.05
C GLN A 340 -11.98 -1.20 -13.80
N ALA A 341 -12.98 -0.38 -13.48
CA ALA A 341 -13.15 0.94 -14.09
C ALA A 341 -11.97 1.87 -13.78
N LEU A 342 -11.50 1.90 -12.53
CA LEU A 342 -10.30 2.64 -12.14
C LEU A 342 -9.04 2.11 -12.85
N ASN A 343 -8.88 0.79 -12.95
CA ASN A 343 -7.77 0.20 -13.69
C ASN A 343 -7.81 0.57 -15.18
N LEU A 344 -8.99 0.62 -15.80
CA LEU A 344 -9.15 1.05 -17.19
C LEU A 344 -8.82 2.54 -17.38
N PHE A 345 -9.18 3.39 -16.42
CA PHE A 345 -8.80 4.80 -16.43
C PHE A 345 -7.27 4.97 -16.47
N TRP A 346 -6.53 4.30 -15.57
CA TRP A 346 -5.07 4.37 -15.59
C TRP A 346 -4.47 3.66 -16.83
N TYR A 347 -5.08 2.57 -17.31
CA TYR A 347 -4.64 1.90 -18.53
C TYR A 347 -4.73 2.81 -19.75
N TYR A 348 -5.79 3.60 -19.88
CA TYR A 348 -5.90 4.64 -20.91
C TYR A 348 -4.72 5.63 -20.86
N LEU A 349 -4.32 6.08 -19.66
CA LEU A 349 -3.17 6.96 -19.51
C LEU A 349 -1.85 6.27 -19.92
N ILE A 350 -1.68 5.00 -19.57
CA ILE A 350 -0.49 4.21 -19.95
C ILE A 350 -0.43 4.06 -21.48
N LEU A 351 -1.55 3.72 -22.13
CA LEU A 351 -1.62 3.61 -23.59
C LEU A 351 -1.37 4.95 -24.29
N ARG A 352 -1.81 6.06 -23.68
CA ARG A 352 -1.51 7.41 -24.19
C ARG A 352 -0.01 7.71 -24.16
N VAL A 353 0.69 7.31 -23.10
CA VAL A 353 2.16 7.43 -23.01
C VAL A 353 2.84 6.55 -24.06
N LEU A 354 2.36 5.31 -24.25
CA LEU A 354 2.88 4.40 -25.28
C LEU A 354 2.73 5.00 -26.69
N TYR A 355 1.55 5.53 -27.02
CA TYR A 355 1.28 6.16 -28.31
C TYR A 355 2.22 7.34 -28.57
N ARG A 356 2.40 8.23 -27.57
CA ARG A 356 3.36 9.34 -27.65
C ARG A 356 4.79 8.86 -27.88
N THR A 357 5.22 7.85 -27.12
CA THR A 357 6.55 7.24 -27.26
C THR A 357 6.80 6.73 -28.67
N ILE A 358 5.82 6.07 -29.31
CA ILE A 358 5.96 5.51 -30.66
C ILE A 358 5.94 6.61 -31.73
N THR A 359 5.09 7.62 -31.58
CA THR A 359 4.89 8.67 -32.59
C THR A 359 5.92 9.79 -32.57
N ILE A 360 6.35 10.23 -31.38
CA ILE A 360 7.24 11.40 -31.19
C ILE A 360 8.68 10.96 -30.93
N GLY A 361 8.90 9.69 -30.55
CA GLY A 361 10.22 9.17 -30.17
C GLY A 361 10.67 9.63 -28.78
N ASP A 362 9.81 10.33 -28.04
CA ASP A 362 10.08 10.78 -26.68
C ASP A 362 9.15 10.05 -25.70
N ALA A 363 9.75 9.36 -24.74
CA ALA A 363 9.08 8.45 -23.82
C ALA A 363 8.75 9.12 -22.48
N ASP A 364 8.78 10.45 -22.42
CA ASP A 364 8.50 11.17 -21.19
C ASP A 364 7.00 11.15 -20.88
N ASP A 365 6.72 10.57 -19.72
CA ASP A 365 5.39 10.36 -19.17
C ASP A 365 4.84 11.73 -18.76
N VAL A 366 3.70 12.12 -19.34
CA VAL A 366 3.03 13.42 -19.07
C VAL A 366 2.74 13.62 -17.58
N ARG A 367 2.70 12.53 -16.81
CA ARG A 367 2.54 12.55 -15.36
C ARG A 367 3.83 12.92 -14.61
N SER A 368 5.02 12.68 -15.17
CA SER A 368 6.30 13.05 -14.54
C SER A 368 6.76 14.48 -14.80
N ASP A 369 6.32 15.11 -15.89
CA ASP A 369 6.82 16.44 -16.28
C ASP A 369 6.33 17.55 -15.35
N ASP A 370 5.12 17.42 -14.79
CA ASP A 370 4.55 18.44 -13.90
C ASP A 370 4.97 18.27 -12.42
N GLU A 371 5.72 17.21 -12.09
CA GLU A 371 6.13 16.93 -10.70
C GLU A 371 7.48 17.57 -10.32
N GLY A 372 8.13 18.29 -11.23
CA GLY A 372 9.48 18.86 -11.03
C GLY A 372 9.76 20.27 -11.58
N ASP A 373 8.87 20.87 -12.38
CA ASP A 373 9.16 22.13 -13.10
C ASP A 373 8.46 23.39 -12.54
N GLU A 374 7.77 23.30 -11.41
CA GLU A 374 7.15 24.49 -10.77
C GLU A 374 8.14 25.50 -10.16
N ASP A 375 9.45 25.19 -10.09
CA ASP A 375 10.47 26.13 -9.59
C ASP A 375 11.11 27.01 -10.69
N LEU A 376 10.82 26.75 -11.98
CA LEU A 376 11.39 27.54 -13.08
C LEU A 376 10.43 28.59 -13.67
N SER A 377 9.12 28.48 -13.44
CA SER A 377 8.12 29.39 -14.03
C SER A 377 7.87 30.69 -13.25
N LYS A 378 8.58 30.93 -12.13
CA LYS A 378 8.43 32.15 -11.31
C LYS A 378 9.53 33.20 -11.48
N LYS A 379 10.43 33.06 -12.46
CA LYS A 379 11.49 34.06 -12.73
C LYS A 379 11.35 34.84 -14.04
N GLU A 380 10.29 34.62 -14.81
CA GLU A 380 9.94 35.47 -15.94
C GLU A 380 8.55 36.05 -15.72
N ASN A 381 8.50 37.17 -15.00
CA ASN A 381 7.55 38.28 -15.22
C ASN A 381 8.06 39.52 -14.51
#